data_AF-A0A263DQ01-F1
#
_entry.id   AF-A0A263DQ01-F1
#
_cell.length_a   1.000
_cell.length_b   1.000
_cell.length_c   1.000
_cell.angle_alpha   90.00
_cell.angle_beta   90.00
_cell.angle_gamma   90.00
#
_symmetry.space_group_name_H-M   'P 1'
#
loop_
_entity.id
_entity.type
_entity.pdbx_description
1 polymer ?
#
loop_
_entity_poly.entity_id
_entity_poly.type
_entity_poly.pdbx_seq_one_letter_code
_entity_poly.pdbx_strand_id
1 'polypeptide(L)'
;MAGLRRGEPPVGRRALGSGLHRLPGPDAGRVPAHPHRAGGAVTAAEAERARPAVRGRIDSRTVFFGLLLVLVAAYLQLALGMEWRTAAGRIGPGFFPRVIGVLGVVLTLVALVQSLRSPQAAEDDLDADGEEAGEADLGRHPRTMAIVVGASAAFAATFVALGAVLACALFLFGCLWLLNRPRPVLNTLVSVGLALGLYLLFETALGAGLPAGVLPLP
;
A
#
# COMPACT_ATOMS: atom_id res chain seq x y z
N MET A 1 -29.42 -19.17 -47.99
CA MET A 1 -28.63 -18.02 -48.48
C MET A 1 -27.47 -17.86 -47.49
N ALA A 2 -26.27 -18.42 -47.69
CA ALA A 2 -25.31 -18.18 -48.79
C ALA A 2 -25.11 -16.67 -48.97
N GLY A 3 -24.00 -16.04 -48.55
CA GLY A 3 -22.59 -16.29 -48.92
C GLY A 3 -22.17 -15.17 -49.92
N LEU A 4 -20.97 -14.61 -50.00
CA LEU A 4 -19.63 -14.91 -49.44
C LEU A 4 -18.76 -13.62 -49.51
N ARG A 5 -17.57 -13.64 -48.89
CA ARG A 5 -16.52 -12.60 -49.05
C ARG A 5 -15.95 -12.55 -50.48
N ARG A 6 -15.39 -11.37 -50.87
CA ARG A 6 -14.31 -11.03 -51.85
C ARG A 6 -14.67 -9.69 -52.52
N GLY A 7 -13.77 -8.77 -52.89
CA GLY A 7 -12.31 -8.65 -52.74
C GLY A 7 -11.80 -7.51 -53.64
N GLU A 8 -10.70 -6.84 -53.27
CA GLU A 8 -9.92 -5.98 -54.20
C GLU A 8 -9.35 -6.85 -55.35
N PRO A 9 -9.01 -6.34 -56.57
CA PRO A 9 -7.95 -5.32 -56.80
C PRO A 9 -8.19 -4.41 -58.05
N PRO A 10 -7.20 -4.02 -58.90
CA PRO A 10 -6.56 -2.69 -58.85
C PRO A 10 -6.61 -1.93 -60.22
N VAL A 11 -6.03 -0.73 -60.29
CA VAL A 11 -5.39 -0.05 -61.47
C VAL A 11 -5.13 1.43 -61.08
N GLY A 12 -4.03 2.11 -61.48
CA GLY A 12 -3.05 1.74 -62.50
C GLY A 12 -1.69 2.43 -62.39
N ARG A 13 -0.75 1.95 -63.22
CA ARG A 13 0.61 2.46 -63.41
C ARG A 13 0.63 3.64 -64.39
N ARG A 14 1.55 4.60 -64.20
CA ARG A 14 2.70 4.86 -65.10
C ARG A 14 3.37 6.22 -64.83
N ALA A 15 4.67 6.18 -64.54
CA ALA A 15 5.62 7.22 -64.92
C ALA A 15 7.00 6.57 -65.16
N LEU A 16 7.37 6.41 -66.44
CA LEU A 16 8.77 6.44 -66.86
C LEU A 16 9.19 7.93 -66.86
N GLY A 17 10.45 8.35 -66.74
CA GLY A 17 11.75 7.69 -66.76
C GLY A 17 12.81 8.72 -67.22
N SER A 18 14.09 8.32 -67.35
CA SER A 18 15.24 9.18 -67.73
C SER A 18 15.78 10.09 -66.59
N GLY A 19 17.09 10.21 -66.34
CA GLY A 19 18.24 9.66 -67.06
C GLY A 19 19.48 9.43 -66.17
N LEU A 20 20.45 8.69 -66.70
CA LEU A 20 21.60 8.12 -65.97
C LEU A 20 22.91 8.93 -66.14
N HIS A 21 23.88 8.56 -65.28
CA HIS A 21 25.31 8.47 -65.58
C HIS A 21 26.20 9.73 -65.64
N ARG A 22 27.15 9.82 -64.68
CA ARG A 22 28.58 10.14 -64.92
C ARG A 22 29.48 9.72 -63.75
N LEU A 23 30.35 8.75 -64.03
CA LEU A 23 31.69 8.48 -63.43
C LEU A 23 32.68 8.57 -64.62
N PRO A 24 33.99 8.89 -64.49
CA PRO A 24 35.01 8.30 -63.58
C PRO A 24 35.94 9.37 -62.93
N GLY A 25 37.08 9.11 -62.26
CA GLY A 25 37.91 7.90 -62.08
C GLY A 25 39.00 8.07 -60.98
N PRO A 26 40.02 7.19 -60.90
CA PRO A 26 40.96 7.10 -59.76
C PRO A 26 42.35 7.77 -60.02
N ASP A 27 43.07 8.21 -58.97
CA ASP A 27 44.29 7.52 -58.47
C ASP A 27 45.04 8.22 -57.30
N ALA A 28 45.89 7.41 -56.65
CA ALA A 28 46.84 7.62 -55.55
C ALA A 28 47.44 9.01 -55.20
N GLY A 29 47.61 9.30 -53.89
CA GLY A 29 48.63 10.28 -53.44
C GLY A 29 48.67 10.77 -51.97
N ARG A 30 49.49 10.12 -51.13
CA ARG A 30 50.29 10.67 -49.98
C ARG A 30 49.65 11.04 -48.61
N VAL A 31 50.45 10.76 -47.58
CA VAL A 31 50.29 10.86 -46.10
C VAL A 31 51.72 11.14 -45.56
N PRO A 32 52.01 12.02 -44.55
CA PRO A 32 51.47 12.10 -43.16
C PRO A 32 51.14 13.58 -42.74
N ALA A 33 51.12 14.09 -41.50
CA ALA A 33 51.53 13.65 -40.15
C ALA A 33 50.84 14.45 -39.00
N HIS A 34 50.99 14.01 -37.74
CA HIS A 34 50.72 14.80 -36.51
C HIS A 34 51.71 14.44 -35.38
N PRO A 35 52.27 15.41 -34.62
CA PRO A 35 53.12 15.12 -33.46
C PRO A 35 52.52 15.49 -32.09
N HIS A 36 52.94 14.70 -31.10
CA HIS A 36 53.21 15.02 -29.68
C HIS A 36 52.09 15.27 -28.62
N ARG A 37 52.02 14.26 -27.74
CA ARG A 37 51.61 14.21 -26.33
C ARG A 37 51.68 15.51 -25.49
N ALA A 38 50.62 15.76 -24.74
CA ALA A 38 50.67 16.24 -23.35
C ALA A 38 49.47 15.66 -22.57
N GLY A 39 49.69 14.80 -21.57
CA GLY A 39 48.59 14.02 -20.97
C GLY A 39 48.86 13.42 -19.58
N GLY A 40 49.67 14.10 -18.75
CA GLY A 40 50.06 13.59 -17.43
C GLY A 40 49.49 14.34 -16.21
N ALA A 41 49.12 15.61 -16.35
CA ALA A 41 48.80 16.47 -15.20
C ALA A 41 47.30 16.66 -14.91
N VAL A 42 46.42 16.37 -15.88
CA VAL A 42 44.97 16.62 -15.76
C VAL A 42 44.27 15.53 -14.94
N THR A 43 44.75 14.28 -15.04
CA THR A 43 44.10 13.08 -14.48
C THR A 43 44.05 13.05 -12.95
N ALA A 44 45.04 13.61 -12.26
CA ALA A 44 45.06 13.65 -10.79
C ALA A 44 44.03 14.64 -10.22
N ALA A 45 43.84 15.80 -10.87
CA ALA A 45 42.91 16.82 -10.42
C ALA A 45 41.43 16.48 -10.72
N GLU A 46 41.17 15.67 -11.75
CA GLU A 46 39.84 15.16 -12.05
C GLU A 46 39.43 14.01 -11.11
N ALA A 47 40.38 13.13 -10.75
CA ALA A 47 40.12 12.01 -9.84
C ALA A 47 39.63 12.46 -8.44
N GLU A 48 40.11 13.59 -7.94
CA GLU A 48 39.70 14.10 -6.63
C GLU A 48 38.31 14.78 -6.63
N ARG A 49 37.84 15.26 -7.80
CA ARG A 49 36.48 15.81 -7.98
C ARG A 49 35.40 14.75 -8.11
N ALA A 50 35.77 13.49 -8.29
CA ALA A 50 34.85 12.37 -8.49
C ALA A 50 34.47 11.61 -7.20
N ARG A 51 34.59 12.23 -6.02
CA ARG A 51 33.91 11.71 -4.82
C ARG A 51 32.41 11.98 -4.98
N PRO A 52 31.54 10.97 -5.15
CA PRO A 52 30.11 11.21 -5.11
C PRO A 52 29.79 11.70 -3.70
N ALA A 53 29.42 12.97 -3.59
CA ALA A 53 28.80 13.47 -2.38
C ALA A 53 27.44 12.77 -2.26
N VAL A 54 27.43 11.62 -1.58
CA VAL A 54 26.21 10.91 -1.17
C VAL A 54 25.57 11.74 -0.06
N ARG A 55 25.10 12.92 -0.44
CA ARG A 55 24.20 13.74 0.34
C ARG A 55 22.85 13.06 0.19
N GLY A 56 22.68 11.96 0.92
CA GLY A 56 21.43 11.23 1.02
C GLY A 56 20.36 12.24 1.40
N ARG A 57 19.55 12.62 0.41
CA ARG A 57 18.40 13.50 0.66
C ARG A 57 17.43 12.64 1.42
N ILE A 58 17.42 12.80 2.75
CA ILE A 58 16.55 12.01 3.62
C ILE A 58 15.13 12.37 3.24
N ASP A 59 14.48 11.43 2.57
CA ASP A 59 13.11 11.56 2.12
C ASP A 59 12.18 11.61 3.35
N SER A 60 11.22 12.54 3.33
CA SER A 60 10.23 12.75 4.40
C SER A 60 9.52 11.45 4.79
N ARG A 61 9.25 10.59 3.81
CA ARG A 61 8.68 9.26 3.98
C ARG A 61 9.59 8.33 4.80
N THR A 62 10.90 8.35 4.52
CA THR A 62 11.88 7.55 5.27
C THR A 62 11.99 8.05 6.72
N VAL A 63 11.91 9.37 6.94
CA VAL A 63 11.79 9.94 8.30
C VAL A 63 10.51 9.48 8.98
N PHE A 64 9.37 9.52 8.30
CA PHE A 64 8.07 9.11 8.82
C PHE A 64 8.07 7.64 9.24
N PHE A 65 8.44 6.71 8.36
CA PHE A 65 8.50 5.29 8.72
C PHE A 65 9.58 4.98 9.76
N GLY A 66 10.70 5.71 9.78
CA GLY A 66 11.70 5.60 10.84
C GLY A 66 11.15 6.03 12.21
N LEU A 67 10.44 7.16 12.28
CA LEU A 67 9.80 7.66 13.50
C LEU A 67 8.65 6.74 13.95
N LEU A 68 7.83 6.27 13.01
CA LEU A 68 6.76 5.31 13.28
C LEU A 68 7.32 3.99 13.80
N LEU A 69 8.44 3.50 13.24
CA LEU A 69 9.10 2.28 13.72
C LEU A 69 9.59 2.44 15.17
N VAL A 70 10.18 3.60 15.51
CA VAL A 70 10.58 3.90 16.90
C VAL A 70 9.37 3.96 17.82
N LEU A 71 8.27 4.61 17.41
CA LEU A 71 7.03 4.69 18.19
C LEU A 71 6.42 3.32 18.45
N VAL A 72 6.28 2.48 17.41
CA VAL A 72 5.67 1.15 17.52
C VAL A 72 6.60 0.17 18.26
N ALA A 73 7.92 0.30 18.12
CA ALA A 73 8.88 -0.45 18.92
C ALA A 73 8.82 -0.05 20.41
N ALA A 74 8.67 1.24 20.74
CA ALA A 74 8.47 1.70 22.10
C ALA A 74 7.15 1.18 22.70
N TYR A 75 6.07 1.18 21.92
CA TYR A 75 4.80 0.55 22.30
C TYR A 75 4.96 -0.95 22.57
N LEU A 76 5.65 -1.69 21.69
CA LEU A 76 5.93 -3.11 21.89
C LEU A 76 6.80 -3.34 23.14
N GLN A 77 7.77 -2.48 23.44
CA GLN A 77 8.59 -2.58 24.64
C GLN A 77 7.75 -2.42 25.92
N LEU A 78 6.80 -1.47 25.94
CA LEU A 78 5.83 -1.35 27.04
C LEU A 78 4.92 -2.58 27.13
N ALA A 79 4.50 -3.14 25.99
CA ALA A 79 3.70 -4.36 25.93
C ALA A 79 4.44 -5.61 26.44
N LEU A 80 5.75 -5.70 26.22
CA LEU A 80 6.59 -6.78 26.76
C LEU A 80 6.71 -6.72 28.29
N GLY A 81 6.57 -5.54 28.90
CA GLY A 81 6.53 -5.37 30.36
C GLY A 81 5.24 -5.84 31.05
N MET A 82 4.16 -6.11 30.31
CA MET A 82 2.88 -6.58 30.86
C MET A 82 2.79 -8.12 30.86
N GLU A 83 2.14 -8.70 31.87
CA GLU A 83 1.98 -10.16 32.00
C GLU A 83 1.28 -10.82 30.81
N TRP A 84 1.86 -11.93 30.33
CA TRP A 84 1.34 -12.71 29.19
C TRP A 84 0.13 -13.57 29.57
N ARG A 85 0.12 -14.08 30.80
CA ARG A 85 -0.98 -14.84 31.41
C ARG A 85 -1.20 -14.37 32.83
N THR A 86 -2.45 -14.42 33.25
CA THR A 86 -2.84 -14.25 34.67
C THR A 86 -2.40 -15.45 35.50
N ALA A 87 -2.33 -15.29 36.82
CA ALA A 87 -2.06 -16.40 37.75
C ALA A 87 -3.07 -17.55 37.64
N ALA A 88 -4.29 -17.29 37.15
CA ALA A 88 -5.32 -18.28 36.86
C ALA A 88 -5.16 -18.97 35.49
N GLY A 89 -4.02 -18.83 34.81
CA GLY A 89 -3.73 -19.46 33.51
C GLY A 89 -4.42 -18.82 32.30
N ARG A 90 -5.44 -17.97 32.49
CA ARG A 90 -6.10 -17.17 31.44
C ARG A 90 -5.12 -16.18 30.81
N ILE A 91 -5.38 -15.80 29.56
CA ILE A 91 -4.57 -14.79 28.85
C ILE A 91 -4.57 -13.46 29.60
N GLY A 92 -3.37 -12.88 29.72
CA GLY A 92 -3.10 -11.65 30.46
C GLY A 92 -3.21 -10.39 29.61
N PRO A 93 -3.22 -9.20 30.24
CA PRO A 93 -3.38 -7.92 29.55
C PRO A 93 -2.24 -7.62 28.56
N GLY A 94 -1.07 -8.25 28.70
CA GLY A 94 0.04 -8.09 27.77
C GLY A 94 -0.14 -8.79 26.42
N PHE A 95 -1.09 -9.72 26.25
CA PHE A 95 -1.22 -10.49 25.02
C PHE A 95 -1.58 -9.62 23.79
N PHE A 96 -2.70 -8.88 23.83
CA PHE A 96 -3.10 -8.04 22.70
C PHE A 96 -2.07 -6.97 22.35
N PRO A 97 -1.53 -6.18 23.30
CA PRO A 97 -0.55 -5.15 22.98
C PRO A 97 0.73 -5.72 22.36
N ARG A 98 1.15 -6.92 22.75
CA ARG A 98 2.31 -7.59 22.13
C ARG A 98 2.00 -8.08 20.71
N VAL A 99 0.83 -8.69 20.48
CA VAL A 99 0.45 -9.16 19.12
C VAL A 99 0.35 -7.98 18.15
N ILE A 100 -0.34 -6.90 18.55
CA ILE A 100 -0.46 -5.68 17.74
C ILE A 100 0.89 -4.99 17.58
N GLY A 101 1.71 -4.92 18.64
CA GLY A 101 3.05 -4.34 18.58
C GLY A 101 4.00 -5.09 17.64
N VAL A 102 4.02 -6.44 17.70
CA VAL A 102 4.82 -7.27 16.79
C VAL A 102 4.37 -7.09 15.34
N LEU A 103 3.05 -7.17 15.08
CA LEU A 103 2.51 -6.96 13.73
C LEU A 103 2.82 -5.56 13.21
N GLY A 104 2.66 -4.53 14.04
CA GLY A 104 2.99 -3.15 13.70
C GLY A 104 4.48 -2.94 13.41
N VAL A 105 5.39 -3.54 14.19
CA VAL A 105 6.84 -3.51 13.90
C VAL A 105 7.12 -4.18 12.56
N VAL A 106 6.55 -5.36 12.28
CA VAL A 106 6.75 -6.08 11.02
C VAL A 106 6.24 -5.27 9.83
N LEU A 107 5.01 -4.76 9.87
CA LEU A 107 4.42 -3.97 8.79
C LEU A 107 5.20 -2.66 8.56
N THR A 108 5.57 -1.96 9.64
CA THR A 108 6.34 -0.71 9.53
C THR A 108 7.75 -0.96 8.99
N LEU A 109 8.41 -2.06 9.38
CA LEU A 109 9.72 -2.44 8.86
C LEU A 109 9.64 -2.83 7.38
N VAL A 110 8.58 -3.52 6.95
CA VAL A 110 8.30 -3.80 5.54
C VAL A 110 8.08 -2.50 4.76
N ALA A 111 7.27 -1.56 5.28
CA ALA A 111 7.04 -0.25 4.65
C ALA A 111 8.33 0.60 4.55
N LEU A 112 9.16 0.60 5.59
CA LEU A 112 10.46 1.27 5.61
C LEU A 112 11.44 0.65 4.59
N VAL A 113 11.49 -0.69 4.49
CA VAL A 113 12.34 -1.37 3.51
C VAL A 113 11.87 -1.09 2.08
N GLN A 114 10.56 -1.00 1.83
CA GLN A 114 10.02 -0.59 0.53
C GLN A 114 10.39 0.88 0.20
N SER A 115 10.22 1.79 1.16
CA SER A 115 10.62 3.20 1.07
C SER A 115 12.09 3.38 0.66
N LEU A 116 12.98 2.54 1.17
CA LEU A 116 14.42 2.60 0.88
C LEU A 116 14.81 1.94 -0.44
N ARG A 117 13.98 1.02 -0.97
CA ARG A 117 14.26 0.27 -2.21
C ARG A 117 13.69 0.94 -3.45
N SER A 118 12.50 1.54 -3.34
CA SER A 118 11.77 2.12 -4.45
C SER A 118 11.11 3.45 -4.05
N PRO A 119 11.87 4.56 -3.96
CA PRO A 119 11.30 5.86 -3.59
C PRO A 119 10.12 6.28 -4.49
N GLN A 120 10.30 6.17 -5.81
CA GLN A 120 9.27 6.57 -6.80
C GLN A 120 8.06 5.63 -6.87
N ALA A 121 8.26 4.31 -6.92
CA ALA A 121 7.14 3.38 -7.10
C ALA A 121 6.16 3.41 -5.92
N ALA A 122 6.65 3.84 -4.76
CA ALA A 122 5.85 3.87 -3.56
C ALA A 122 5.30 5.27 -3.24
N GLU A 123 5.78 6.35 -3.89
CA GLU A 123 5.04 7.63 -3.92
C GLU A 123 3.66 7.39 -4.54
N ASP A 124 3.59 6.72 -5.71
CA ASP A 124 2.32 6.26 -6.30
C ASP A 124 1.49 5.38 -5.32
N ASP A 125 2.11 4.41 -4.62
CA ASP A 125 1.38 3.58 -3.64
C ASP A 125 0.91 4.38 -2.41
N LEU A 126 1.64 5.41 -1.96
CA LEU A 126 1.25 6.23 -0.79
C LEU A 126 0.25 7.32 -1.15
N ASP A 127 0.26 7.80 -2.38
CA ASP A 127 -0.80 8.67 -2.88
C ASP A 127 -2.06 7.83 -3.16
N ALA A 128 -1.95 6.60 -3.66
CA ALA A 128 -3.08 5.67 -3.83
C ALA A 128 -3.66 5.15 -2.49
N ASP A 129 -2.84 4.54 -1.61
CA ASP A 129 -3.28 4.12 -0.26
C ASP A 129 -3.60 5.34 0.62
N GLY A 130 -2.99 6.50 0.35
CA GLY A 130 -3.29 7.77 1.01
C GLY A 130 -4.63 8.34 0.57
N GLU A 131 -5.01 8.23 -0.69
CA GLU A 131 -6.35 8.56 -1.18
C GLU A 131 -7.40 7.51 -0.75
N GLU A 132 -7.05 6.21 -0.63
CA GLU A 132 -8.01 5.18 -0.20
C GLU A 132 -8.17 5.03 1.33
N ALA A 133 -7.12 5.31 2.12
CA ALA A 133 -7.15 5.17 3.59
C ALA A 133 -6.92 6.48 4.37
N GLY A 134 -6.33 7.50 3.75
CA GLY A 134 -6.13 8.85 4.33
C GLY A 134 -7.23 9.83 3.92
N GLU A 135 -7.65 9.84 2.65
CA GLU A 135 -8.84 10.55 2.15
C GLU A 135 -10.12 9.73 2.43
N ALA A 136 -10.21 9.22 3.67
CA ALA A 136 -11.48 9.35 4.36
C ALA A 136 -11.85 10.84 4.28
N ASP A 137 -12.82 11.17 3.43
CA ASP A 137 -13.18 12.53 2.99
C ASP A 137 -13.83 13.35 4.12
N LEU A 138 -13.05 13.54 5.19
CA LEU A 138 -13.42 14.05 6.51
C LEU A 138 -13.97 15.48 6.45
N GLY A 139 -13.57 16.25 5.43
CA GLY A 139 -14.03 17.61 5.20
C GLY A 139 -15.29 17.74 4.32
N ARG A 140 -15.55 16.81 3.39
CA ARG A 140 -16.58 16.97 2.33
C ARG A 140 -17.80 16.06 2.51
N HIS A 141 -17.76 15.08 3.42
CA HIS A 141 -18.96 14.36 3.90
C HIS A 141 -19.19 14.44 5.43
N PRO A 142 -19.36 15.65 6.02
CA PRO A 142 -19.56 15.81 7.47
C PRO A 142 -20.80 15.08 8.01
N ARG A 143 -21.83 14.87 7.17
CA ARG A 143 -23.00 14.07 7.52
C ARG A 143 -22.67 12.59 7.70
N THR A 144 -21.83 12.02 6.85
CA THR A 144 -21.38 10.62 6.96
C THR A 144 -20.54 10.44 8.23
N MET A 145 -19.63 11.38 8.49
CA MET A 145 -18.84 11.40 9.73
C MET A 145 -19.74 11.46 10.98
N ALA A 146 -20.72 12.38 11.01
CA ALA A 146 -21.66 12.47 12.13
C ALA A 146 -22.51 11.21 12.32
N ILE A 147 -22.92 10.54 11.23
CA ILE A 147 -23.64 9.26 11.29
C ILE A 147 -22.74 8.15 11.85
N VAL A 148 -21.48 8.04 11.41
CA VAL A 148 -20.54 7.01 11.90
C VAL A 148 -20.19 7.25 13.36
N VAL A 149 -19.95 8.49 13.78
CA VAL A 149 -19.72 8.85 15.20
C VAL A 149 -20.96 8.52 16.04
N GLY A 150 -22.15 8.88 15.57
CA GLY A 150 -23.41 8.54 16.24
C GLY A 150 -23.66 7.03 16.34
N ALA A 151 -23.35 6.27 15.28
CA ALA A 151 -23.44 4.82 15.25
C ALA A 151 -22.44 4.16 16.21
N SER A 152 -21.20 4.69 16.30
CA SER A 152 -20.19 4.24 17.26
C SER A 152 -20.60 4.51 18.72
N ALA A 153 -21.20 5.67 18.99
CA ALA A 153 -21.75 5.99 20.31
C ALA A 153 -22.95 5.09 20.66
N ALA A 154 -23.85 4.85 19.71
CA ALA A 154 -24.98 3.92 19.88
C ALA A 154 -24.51 2.47 20.09
N PHE A 155 -23.49 2.03 19.36
CA PHE A 155 -22.82 0.73 19.57
C PHE A 155 -22.28 0.63 21.00
N ALA A 156 -21.48 1.60 21.45
CA ALA A 156 -20.92 1.60 22.80
C ALA A 156 -22.02 1.58 23.89
N ALA A 157 -23.09 2.37 23.72
CA ALA A 157 -24.20 2.42 24.65
C ALA A 157 -25.04 1.12 24.68
N THR A 158 -25.15 0.42 23.56
CA THR A 158 -25.95 -0.82 23.44
C THR A 158 -25.15 -2.10 23.64
N PHE A 159 -23.81 -2.06 23.59
CA PHE A 159 -22.92 -3.22 23.62
C PHE A 159 -23.19 -4.18 24.78
N VAL A 160 -23.37 -3.66 25.99
CA VAL A 160 -23.63 -4.47 27.19
C VAL A 160 -25.04 -5.08 27.17
N ALA A 161 -26.04 -4.35 26.67
CA ALA A 161 -27.43 -4.79 26.66
C ALA A 161 -27.72 -5.81 25.53
N LEU A 162 -27.28 -5.51 24.31
CA LEU A 162 -27.49 -6.37 23.14
C LEU A 162 -26.53 -7.56 23.12
N GLY A 163 -25.34 -7.40 23.70
CA GLY A 163 -24.27 -8.39 23.65
C GLY A 163 -23.38 -8.22 22.43
N ALA A 164 -22.18 -8.78 22.51
CA ALA A 164 -21.09 -8.54 21.57
C ALA A 164 -21.48 -8.92 20.12
N VAL A 165 -22.12 -10.08 19.90
CA VAL A 165 -22.48 -10.53 18.54
C VAL A 165 -23.50 -9.59 17.89
N LEU A 166 -24.60 -9.24 18.56
CA LEU A 166 -25.61 -8.35 17.99
C LEU A 166 -25.09 -6.94 17.80
N ALA A 167 -24.43 -6.37 18.82
CA ALA A 167 -23.92 -5.02 18.74
C ALA A 167 -22.91 -4.89 17.59
N CYS A 168 -21.96 -5.82 17.47
CA CYS A 168 -21.01 -5.85 16.36
C CYS A 168 -21.72 -6.06 15.01
N ALA A 169 -22.64 -7.03 14.89
CA ALA A 169 -23.32 -7.32 13.63
C ALA A 169 -24.16 -6.12 13.14
N LEU A 170 -24.87 -5.43 14.05
CA LEU A 170 -25.65 -4.22 13.74
C LEU A 170 -24.76 -3.04 13.36
N PHE A 171 -23.66 -2.82 14.09
CA PHE A 171 -22.71 -1.75 13.80
C PHE A 171 -22.01 -1.98 12.45
N LEU A 172 -21.45 -3.17 12.22
CA LEU A 172 -20.84 -3.54 10.94
C LEU A 172 -21.85 -3.47 9.80
N PHE A 173 -23.09 -3.95 9.99
CA PHE A 173 -24.12 -3.85 8.97
C PHE A 173 -24.47 -2.40 8.64
N GLY A 174 -24.62 -1.52 9.65
CA GLY A 174 -24.87 -0.11 9.46
C GLY A 174 -23.75 0.60 8.69
N CYS A 175 -22.49 0.35 9.05
CA CYS A 175 -21.33 0.84 8.32
C CYS A 175 -21.28 0.31 6.88
N LEU A 176 -21.40 -1.01 6.69
CA LEU A 176 -21.38 -1.63 5.35
C LEU A 176 -22.56 -1.19 4.49
N TRP A 177 -23.73 -0.93 5.06
CA TRP A 177 -24.88 -0.38 4.33
C TRP A 177 -24.64 1.06 3.86
N LEU A 178 -23.97 1.86 4.69
CA LEU A 178 -23.63 3.25 4.39
C LEU A 178 -22.51 3.36 3.34
N LEU A 179 -21.49 2.49 3.42
CA LEU A 179 -20.32 2.49 2.53
C LEU A 179 -20.56 1.67 1.24
N ASN A 180 -21.20 0.51 1.32
CA ASN A 180 -21.36 -0.46 0.23
C ASN A 180 -22.84 -0.71 -0.10
N ARG A 181 -23.55 0.35 -0.44
CA ARG A 181 -25.00 0.34 -0.74
C ARG A 181 -25.48 -0.70 -1.79
N PRO A 182 -24.76 -1.09 -2.86
CA PRO A 182 -25.33 -1.95 -3.91
C PRO A 182 -25.31 -3.46 -3.59
N ARG A 183 -24.72 -3.93 -2.48
CA ARG A 183 -24.56 -5.37 -2.19
C ARG A 183 -25.10 -5.77 -0.80
N PRO A 184 -26.41 -5.64 -0.54
CA PRO A 184 -26.99 -5.87 0.79
C PRO A 184 -26.77 -7.29 1.32
N VAL A 185 -26.82 -8.31 0.46
CA VAL A 185 -26.61 -9.72 0.84
C VAL A 185 -25.17 -9.96 1.34
N LEU A 186 -24.18 -9.40 0.64
CA LEU A 186 -22.78 -9.48 1.05
C LEU A 186 -22.57 -8.74 2.37
N ASN A 187 -23.18 -7.56 2.54
CA ASN A 187 -23.07 -6.77 3.76
C ASN A 187 -23.60 -7.53 4.98
N THR A 188 -24.76 -8.20 4.86
CA THR A 188 -25.31 -9.05 5.94
C THR A 188 -24.42 -10.25 6.24
N LEU A 189 -23.92 -10.94 5.20
CA LEU A 189 -23.09 -12.13 5.39
C LEU A 189 -21.74 -11.78 6.04
N VAL A 190 -21.12 -10.68 5.61
CA VAL A 190 -19.88 -10.17 6.20
C VAL A 190 -20.11 -9.64 7.61
N SER A 191 -21.16 -8.86 7.87
CA SER A 191 -21.40 -8.31 9.21
C SER A 191 -21.68 -9.39 10.25
N VAL A 192 -22.53 -10.37 9.93
CA VAL A 192 -22.85 -11.49 10.83
C VAL A 192 -21.67 -12.45 10.95
N GLY A 193 -21.04 -12.82 9.83
CA GLY A 193 -19.91 -13.75 9.81
C GLY A 193 -18.69 -13.21 10.55
N LEU A 194 -18.35 -11.92 10.38
CA LEU A 194 -17.23 -11.29 11.06
C LEU A 194 -17.54 -11.04 12.54
N ALA A 195 -18.76 -10.62 12.90
CA ALA A 195 -19.15 -10.46 14.30
C ALA A 195 -19.12 -11.79 15.07
N LEU A 196 -19.65 -12.86 14.48
CA LEU A 196 -19.63 -14.20 15.08
C LEU A 196 -18.21 -14.78 15.13
N GLY A 197 -17.42 -14.61 14.06
CA GLY A 197 -16.02 -15.05 14.01
C GLY A 197 -15.14 -14.36 15.06
N LEU A 198 -15.31 -13.04 15.24
CA LEU A 198 -14.65 -12.28 16.31
C LEU A 198 -15.12 -12.74 17.70
N TYR A 199 -16.42 -12.92 17.91
CA TYR A 199 -16.94 -13.42 19.19
C TYR A 199 -16.34 -14.79 19.55
N LEU A 200 -16.38 -15.76 18.63
CA LEU A 200 -15.80 -17.08 18.84
C LEU A 200 -14.28 -17.00 19.06
N LEU A 201 -13.57 -16.12 18.37
CA LEU A 201 -12.13 -15.89 18.59
C LEU A 201 -11.86 -15.37 20.02
N PHE A 202 -12.61 -14.37 20.48
CA PHE A 202 -12.45 -13.80 21.83
C PHE A 202 -12.86 -14.76 22.95
N GLU A 203 -13.96 -15.49 22.76
CA GLU A 203 -14.46 -16.43 23.76
C GLU A 203 -13.56 -17.68 23.83
N THR A 204 -13.26 -18.32 22.69
CA THR A 204 -12.52 -19.60 22.66
C THR A 204 -11.00 -19.47 22.71
N ALA A 205 -10.41 -18.55 21.93
CA ALA A 205 -8.94 -18.41 21.86
C ALA A 205 -8.39 -17.53 22.98
N LEU A 206 -9.20 -16.61 23.52
CA LEU A 206 -8.78 -15.68 24.57
C LEU A 206 -9.41 -15.93 25.94
N GLY A 207 -10.54 -16.65 26.03
CA GLY A 207 -11.29 -16.79 27.28
C GLY A 207 -11.73 -15.45 27.84
N ALA A 208 -11.92 -14.45 26.96
CA ALA A 208 -12.28 -13.09 27.30
C ALA A 208 -13.80 -13.00 27.37
N GLY A 209 -14.39 -13.47 28.48
CA GLY A 209 -15.84 -13.61 28.65
C GLY A 209 -16.61 -12.35 28.22
N LEU A 210 -17.14 -12.39 27.00
CA LEU A 210 -17.78 -11.24 26.37
C LEU A 210 -19.24 -11.13 26.84
N PRO A 211 -19.85 -9.93 26.79
CA PRO A 211 -21.28 -9.80 27.06
C PRO A 211 -22.09 -10.63 26.07
N ALA A 212 -22.76 -11.69 26.54
CA ALA A 212 -23.72 -12.45 25.75
C ALA A 212 -24.96 -11.61 25.39
N GLY A 213 -25.35 -10.70 26.30
CA GLY A 213 -26.49 -9.80 26.13
C GLY A 213 -27.81 -10.55 26.04
N VAL A 214 -28.61 -10.27 25.00
CA VAL A 214 -29.92 -10.90 24.80
C VAL A 214 -29.88 -12.26 24.08
N LEU A 215 -28.74 -12.67 23.49
CA LEU A 215 -28.57 -14.03 22.99
C LEU A 215 -27.79 -14.89 24.00
N PRO A 216 -28.42 -15.94 24.57
CA PRO A 216 -27.67 -17.02 25.22
C PRO A 216 -27.03 -17.88 24.13
N LEU A 217 -25.85 -17.49 23.68
CA LEU A 217 -24.97 -18.35 22.88
C LEU A 217 -24.25 -19.34 23.82
N PRO A 218 -24.08 -20.62 23.39
CA PRO A 218 -23.51 -21.68 24.22
C PRO A 218 -21.97 -21.64 24.30
#